data_AF-A0A820D0H3-F1
#
_entry.id   AF-A0A820D0H3-F1
#
_cell.length_a   1.000
_cell.length_b   1.000
_cell.length_c   1.000
_cell.angle_alpha   90.00
_cell.angle_beta   90.00
_cell.angle_gamma   90.00
#
_symmetry.space_group_name_H-M   'P 1'
#
loop_
_entity.id
_entity.type
_entity.pdbx_description
1 polymer ?
#
loop_
_entity_poly.entity_id
_entity_poly.type
_entity_poly.pdbx_seq_one_letter_code
_entity_poly.pdbx_strand_id
1 'polypeptide(L)'
;MNMSCLRSILENLFIYLESLVQRTPNKTCNSISTSLSSIYLIIEWEAFYLLLDHVLFIVRKELFSSSTITIKFQEKCHSLLITSTIKEQFLRTLKFLLQFTPNLSEHIHGHVLNLLSCMFFITQHDQTLAIQIIQRLLTTFQSYQQQSIAGIDKNQCEVMQIQSSNAFLYLCKNFTVKIIDYYTELFPFLCQLYKNEFQFKKTFLSRTIDESSNPTLKLLDAMQILFFYKLIHQTTIDNNQLQDFYELIKPIYDILNISLTADTLTIFIEYLDLCSNRLEPINIIHYRRRNLMLALHCLCLLLRYVKQQQFDTNIRSKISMCFRPILFDYILKVTQFCNQLYDQQINPFYDILKTNLTYSDTERQLYLGTYESNNVAKAMIPST
;
A
#
# COMPACT_ATOMS: atom_id res chain seq x y z
N MET A 1 -13.05 -27.09 -16.87
CA MET A 1 -12.84 -26.01 -17.87
C MET A 1 -12.18 -26.62 -19.10
N ASN A 2 -12.63 -26.31 -20.33
CA ASN A 2 -11.98 -26.81 -21.54
C ASN A 2 -10.65 -26.05 -21.75
N MET A 3 -9.54 -26.77 -21.74
CA MET A 3 -8.19 -26.20 -21.80
C MET A 3 -7.92 -25.44 -23.10
N SER A 4 -8.45 -25.91 -24.23
CA SER A 4 -8.31 -25.20 -25.52
C SER A 4 -9.05 -23.86 -25.51
N CYS A 5 -10.19 -23.78 -24.81
CA CYS A 5 -10.95 -22.55 -24.66
C CYS A 5 -10.19 -21.52 -23.80
N LEU A 6 -9.62 -21.94 -22.66
CA LEU A 6 -8.80 -21.06 -21.83
C LEU A 6 -7.56 -20.53 -22.57
N ARG A 7 -6.89 -21.39 -23.34
CA ARG A 7 -5.79 -21.00 -24.24
C ARG A 7 -6.23 -19.88 -25.20
N SER A 8 -7.31 -20.11 -25.94
CA SER A 8 -7.81 -19.14 -26.91
C SER A 8 -8.24 -17.83 -26.26
N ILE A 9 -8.86 -17.88 -25.08
CA ILE A 9 -9.19 -16.69 -24.29
C ILE A 9 -7.92 -15.89 -23.96
N LEU A 10 -6.90 -16.54 -23.40
CA LEU A 10 -5.65 -15.88 -23.03
C LEU A 10 -4.92 -15.28 -24.25
N GLU A 11 -4.80 -16.04 -25.34
CA GLU A 11 -4.17 -15.56 -26.58
C GLU A 11 -4.88 -14.30 -27.12
N ASN A 12 -6.22 -14.31 -27.16
CA ASN A 12 -7.02 -13.17 -27.59
C ASN A 12 -6.89 -11.97 -26.65
N LEU A 13 -6.89 -12.20 -25.34
CA LEU A 13 -6.69 -11.14 -24.35
C LEU A 13 -5.32 -10.50 -24.51
N PHE A 14 -4.24 -11.25 -24.71
CA PHE A 14 -2.92 -10.65 -24.90
C PHE A 14 -2.79 -9.90 -26.22
N ILE A 15 -3.37 -10.40 -27.31
CA ILE A 15 -3.44 -9.65 -28.58
C ILE A 15 -4.18 -8.33 -28.36
N TYR A 16 -5.30 -8.37 -27.64
CA TYR A 16 -6.05 -7.16 -27.32
C TYR A 16 -5.26 -6.19 -26.46
N LEU A 17 -4.55 -6.68 -25.44
CA LEU A 17 -3.70 -5.86 -24.58
C LEU A 17 -2.59 -5.17 -25.38
N GLU A 18 -1.91 -5.89 -26.27
CA GLU A 18 -0.90 -5.29 -27.16
C GLU A 18 -1.52 -4.18 -28.04
N SER A 19 -2.71 -4.42 -28.60
CA SER A 19 -3.44 -3.41 -29.37
C SER A 19 -3.85 -2.20 -28.51
N LEU A 20 -4.33 -2.42 -27.29
CA LEU A 20 -4.77 -1.37 -26.37
C LEU A 20 -3.59 -0.46 -25.97
N VAL A 21 -2.44 -1.06 -25.66
CA VAL A 21 -1.20 -0.32 -25.40
C VAL A 21 -0.77 0.50 -26.62
N GLN A 22 -0.78 -0.09 -27.83
CA GLN A 22 -0.41 0.63 -29.05
C GLN A 22 -1.35 1.80 -29.38
N ARG A 23 -2.65 1.67 -29.07
CA ARG A 23 -3.64 2.75 -29.23
C ARG A 23 -3.53 3.84 -28.17
N THR A 24 -2.83 3.59 -27.06
CA THR A 24 -2.73 4.53 -25.96
C THR A 24 -1.66 5.60 -26.25
N PRO A 25 -2.02 6.90 -26.27
CA PRO A 25 -1.05 7.94 -26.59
C PRO A 25 0.03 8.10 -25.51
N ASN A 26 1.30 8.27 -25.92
CA ASN A 26 2.44 8.41 -25.02
C ASN A 26 2.68 9.84 -24.48
N LYS A 27 1.88 10.83 -24.89
CA LYS A 27 2.01 12.23 -24.44
C LYS A 27 0.67 12.79 -24.00
N THR A 28 0.64 13.35 -22.80
CA THR A 28 -0.35 14.34 -22.37
C THR A 28 -0.22 15.58 -23.26
N CYS A 29 -1.13 15.78 -24.21
CA CYS A 29 -1.40 17.14 -24.65
C CYS A 29 -2.27 17.76 -23.56
N ASN A 30 -1.88 18.95 -23.08
CA ASN A 30 -2.51 19.70 -21.98
C ASN A 30 -4.01 20.04 -22.17
N SER A 31 -4.65 19.55 -23.24
CA SER A 31 -6.07 19.69 -23.56
C SER A 31 -6.87 18.37 -23.55
N ILE A 32 -6.24 17.21 -23.26
CA ILE A 32 -6.86 15.88 -23.47
C ILE A 32 -7.44 15.25 -22.19
N SER A 33 -7.12 15.73 -20.99
CA SER A 33 -7.65 15.17 -19.74
C SER A 33 -9.19 15.28 -19.57
N THR A 34 -9.87 15.96 -20.50
CA THR A 34 -11.34 16.10 -20.53
C THR A 34 -11.99 15.72 -21.86
N SER A 35 -11.25 15.19 -22.85
CA SER A 35 -11.87 14.77 -24.11
C SER A 35 -12.63 13.45 -23.92
N LEU A 36 -13.84 13.35 -24.45
CA LEU A 36 -14.68 12.14 -24.33
C LEU A 36 -13.93 10.85 -24.73
N SER A 37 -13.05 10.95 -25.73
CA SER A 37 -12.19 9.87 -26.20
C SER A 37 -11.16 9.37 -25.17
N SER A 38 -10.60 10.25 -24.33
CA SER A 38 -9.63 9.86 -23.30
C SER A 38 -10.33 9.19 -22.12
N ILE A 39 -11.53 9.68 -21.76
CA ILE A 39 -12.39 9.04 -20.75
C ILE A 39 -12.78 7.63 -21.19
N TYR A 40 -13.24 7.44 -22.44
CA TYR A 40 -13.55 6.10 -22.94
C TYR A 40 -12.34 5.17 -22.94
N LEU A 41 -11.15 5.68 -23.28
CA LEU A 41 -9.94 4.88 -23.24
C LEU A 41 -9.57 4.47 -21.81
N ILE A 42 -9.75 5.35 -20.81
CA ILE A 42 -9.54 5.01 -19.39
C ILE A 42 -10.53 3.91 -18.96
N ILE A 43 -11.81 4.04 -19.29
CA ILE A 43 -12.84 3.03 -18.97
C ILE A 43 -12.52 1.70 -19.67
N GLU A 44 -12.08 1.75 -20.93
CA GLU A 44 -11.67 0.56 -21.68
C GLU A 44 -10.48 -0.14 -21.00
N TRP A 45 -9.50 0.62 -20.54
CA TRP A 45 -8.38 0.11 -19.76
C TRP A 45 -8.80 -0.52 -18.44
N GLU A 46 -9.69 0.13 -17.69
CA GLU A 46 -10.18 -0.38 -16.42
C GLU A 46 -10.97 -1.68 -16.60
N ALA A 47 -11.90 -1.71 -17.55
CA ALA A 47 -12.69 -2.90 -17.85
C ALA A 47 -11.81 -4.06 -18.31
N PHE A 48 -10.83 -3.79 -19.19
CA PHE A 48 -9.91 -4.80 -19.67
C PHE A 48 -8.97 -5.31 -18.56
N TYR A 49 -8.46 -4.41 -17.72
CA TYR A 49 -7.65 -4.75 -16.55
C TYR A 49 -8.41 -5.70 -15.61
N LEU A 50 -9.64 -5.36 -15.23
CA LEU A 50 -10.45 -6.17 -14.32
C LEU A 50 -10.75 -7.56 -14.91
N LEU A 51 -11.05 -7.63 -16.21
CA LEU A 51 -11.25 -8.89 -16.91
C LEU A 51 -9.99 -9.75 -16.89
N LEU A 52 -8.85 -9.18 -17.26
CA LEU A 52 -7.58 -9.89 -17.32
C LEU A 52 -7.11 -10.32 -15.93
N ASP A 53 -7.22 -9.46 -14.92
CA ASP A 53 -6.90 -9.80 -13.53
C ASP A 53 -7.75 -10.98 -13.04
N HIS A 54 -9.06 -10.96 -13.28
CA HIS A 54 -9.94 -12.07 -12.89
C HIS A 54 -9.59 -13.37 -13.61
N VAL A 55 -9.30 -13.33 -14.92
CA VAL A 55 -8.87 -14.52 -15.67
C VAL A 55 -7.53 -15.04 -15.15
N LEU A 56 -6.56 -14.16 -14.90
CA LEU A 56 -5.25 -14.54 -14.35
C LEU A 56 -5.37 -15.07 -12.92
N PHE A 57 -6.29 -14.54 -12.11
CA PHE A 57 -6.57 -15.05 -10.78
C PHE A 57 -7.10 -16.48 -10.83
N ILE A 58 -8.07 -16.78 -11.71
CA ILE A 58 -8.56 -18.15 -11.93
C ILE A 58 -7.41 -19.06 -12.35
N VAL A 59 -6.63 -18.64 -13.35
CA VAL A 59 -5.48 -19.39 -13.86
C VAL A 59 -4.49 -19.71 -12.73
N ARG A 60 -4.17 -18.72 -11.89
CA ARG A 60 -3.24 -18.90 -10.77
C ARG A 60 -3.81 -19.77 -9.66
N LYS A 61 -5.07 -19.57 -9.28
CA LYS A 61 -5.74 -20.39 -8.27
C LYS A 61 -5.72 -21.86 -8.66
N GLU A 62 -6.00 -22.14 -9.93
CA GLU A 62 -5.93 -23.49 -10.48
C GLU A 62 -4.50 -24.04 -10.49
N LEU A 63 -3.51 -23.23 -10.92
CA LEU A 63 -2.09 -23.62 -10.93
C LEU A 63 -1.53 -23.97 -9.54
N PHE A 64 -1.92 -23.25 -8.49
CA PHE A 64 -1.28 -23.34 -7.17
C PHE A 64 -2.17 -23.95 -6.08
N SER A 65 -3.32 -24.56 -6.42
CA SER A 65 -4.20 -25.22 -5.45
C SER A 65 -3.62 -26.53 -4.90
N SER A 66 -3.61 -26.73 -3.59
CA SER A 66 -2.98 -27.89 -2.95
C SER A 66 -3.87 -29.13 -2.82
N SER A 67 -5.01 -29.20 -3.53
CA SER A 67 -5.93 -30.33 -3.40
C SER A 67 -5.53 -31.54 -4.27
N THR A 68 -5.77 -32.76 -3.80
CA THR A 68 -5.37 -34.00 -4.50
C THR A 68 -6.14 -34.23 -5.82
N ILE A 69 -7.36 -33.70 -5.94
CA ILE A 69 -8.19 -33.78 -7.17
C ILE A 69 -7.67 -32.81 -8.26
N THR A 70 -6.91 -31.78 -7.87
CA THR A 70 -6.34 -30.76 -8.76
C THR A 70 -4.99 -31.12 -9.38
N ILE A 71 -4.28 -32.18 -8.96
CA ILE A 71 -2.92 -32.46 -9.45
C ILE A 71 -2.87 -32.74 -10.98
N LYS A 72 -3.79 -33.57 -11.51
CA LYS A 72 -3.86 -33.83 -12.97
C LYS A 72 -4.33 -32.60 -13.78
N PHE A 73 -5.13 -31.73 -13.16
CA PHE A 73 -5.62 -30.50 -13.79
C PHE A 73 -4.55 -29.39 -13.74
N GLN A 74 -3.78 -29.32 -12.66
CA GLN A 74 -2.58 -28.51 -12.49
C GLN A 74 -1.52 -28.88 -13.51
N GLU A 75 -1.19 -30.16 -13.67
CA GLU A 75 -0.27 -30.62 -14.71
C GLU A 75 -0.74 -30.21 -16.11
N LYS A 76 -2.05 -30.25 -16.38
CA LYS A 76 -2.63 -29.77 -17.65
C LYS A 76 -2.57 -28.25 -17.80
N CYS A 77 -2.94 -27.47 -16.79
CA CYS A 77 -2.80 -26.00 -16.77
C CYS A 77 -1.35 -25.56 -16.90
N HIS A 78 -0.44 -26.20 -16.17
CA HIS A 78 0.99 -26.00 -16.20
C HIS A 78 1.52 -26.33 -17.60
N SER A 79 1.18 -27.51 -18.15
CA SER A 79 1.58 -27.88 -19.52
C SER A 79 1.06 -26.92 -20.58
N LEU A 80 -0.14 -26.35 -20.39
CA LEU A 80 -0.76 -25.42 -21.33
C LEU A 80 -0.08 -24.05 -21.29
N LEU A 81 0.12 -23.49 -20.09
CA LEU A 81 0.80 -22.20 -19.89
C LEU A 81 2.31 -22.27 -20.19
N ILE A 82 2.89 -23.49 -20.16
CA ILE A 82 4.31 -23.75 -20.43
C ILE A 82 4.51 -24.36 -21.82
N THR A 83 3.47 -24.43 -22.66
CA THR A 83 3.70 -24.59 -24.09
C THR A 83 4.49 -23.39 -24.60
N SER A 84 5.52 -23.64 -25.42
CA SER A 84 6.48 -22.61 -25.87
C SER A 84 5.78 -21.36 -26.41
N THR A 85 4.75 -21.54 -27.24
CA THR A 85 3.99 -20.44 -27.87
C THR A 85 3.29 -19.50 -26.87
N ILE A 86 2.51 -20.01 -25.91
CA ILE A 86 1.81 -19.16 -24.93
C ILE A 86 2.82 -18.51 -23.99
N LYS A 87 3.82 -19.28 -23.54
CA LYS A 87 4.89 -18.76 -22.69
C LYS A 87 5.63 -17.60 -23.35
N GLU A 88 5.99 -17.73 -24.63
CA GLU A 88 6.63 -16.66 -25.40
C GLU A 88 5.74 -15.42 -25.52
N GLN A 89 4.44 -15.61 -25.75
CA GLN A 89 3.48 -14.52 -25.80
C GLN A 89 3.38 -13.78 -24.45
N PHE A 90 3.27 -14.50 -23.33
CA PHE A 90 3.30 -13.91 -21.99
C PHE A 90 4.58 -13.11 -21.75
N LEU A 91 5.75 -13.68 -22.07
CA LEU A 91 7.04 -13.02 -21.86
C LEU A 91 7.17 -11.76 -22.74
N ARG A 92 6.71 -11.84 -23.99
CA ARG A 92 6.67 -10.70 -24.91
C ARG A 92 5.74 -9.60 -24.40
N THR A 93 4.51 -9.93 -24.03
CA THR A 93 3.55 -8.97 -23.51
C THR A 93 4.05 -8.33 -22.21
N LEU A 94 4.69 -9.12 -21.33
CA LEU A 94 5.29 -8.60 -20.09
C LEU A 94 6.42 -7.61 -20.38
N LYS A 95 7.33 -7.93 -21.32
CA LYS A 95 8.39 -7.01 -21.77
C LYS A 95 7.80 -5.73 -22.38
N PHE A 96 6.71 -5.84 -23.11
CA PHE A 96 6.01 -4.71 -23.69
C PHE A 96 5.40 -3.79 -22.62
N LEU A 97 4.73 -4.37 -21.62
CA LEU A 97 4.21 -3.61 -20.47
C LEU A 97 5.33 -2.94 -19.65
N LEU A 98 6.48 -3.59 -19.48
CA LEU A 98 7.63 -3.01 -18.77
C LEU A 98 8.21 -1.77 -19.47
N GLN A 99 8.16 -1.75 -20.81
CA GLN A 99 8.60 -0.62 -21.62
C GLN A 99 7.54 0.48 -21.74
N PHE A 100 6.29 0.16 -21.41
CA PHE A 100 5.17 1.08 -21.56
C PHE A 100 5.08 2.03 -20.37
N THR A 101 5.37 3.30 -20.63
CA THR A 101 5.28 4.38 -19.64
C THR A 101 4.21 5.38 -20.07
N PRO A 102 2.91 5.10 -19.82
CA PRO A 102 1.85 5.99 -20.26
C PRO A 102 1.95 7.31 -19.49
N ASN A 103 2.23 8.40 -20.20
CA ASN A 103 2.16 9.75 -19.64
C ASN A 103 0.74 10.35 -19.71
N LEU A 104 -0.23 9.58 -20.21
CA LEU A 104 -1.60 10.04 -20.49
C LEU A 104 -2.45 10.21 -19.21
N SER A 105 -2.38 9.23 -18.30
CA SER A 105 -3.19 9.17 -17.09
C SER A 105 -2.55 8.22 -16.06
N GLU A 106 -2.55 8.65 -14.81
CA GLU A 106 -2.18 7.86 -13.63
C GLU A 106 -3.02 6.61 -13.46
N HIS A 107 -4.28 6.62 -13.90
CA HIS A 107 -5.15 5.45 -13.81
C HIS A 107 -4.65 4.33 -14.72
N ILE A 108 -4.36 4.66 -15.98
CA ILE A 108 -3.80 3.70 -16.95
C ILE A 108 -2.43 3.20 -16.47
N HIS A 109 -1.58 4.10 -15.99
CA HIS A 109 -0.29 3.71 -15.43
C HIS A 109 -0.46 2.75 -14.24
N GLY A 110 -1.38 3.03 -13.33
CA GLY A 110 -1.72 2.14 -12.21
C GLY A 110 -2.16 0.75 -12.66
N HIS A 111 -3.05 0.65 -13.66
CA HIS A 111 -3.48 -0.63 -14.22
C HIS A 111 -2.30 -1.43 -14.80
N VAL A 112 -1.36 -0.77 -15.47
CA VAL A 112 -0.14 -1.43 -15.98
C VAL A 112 0.70 -2.00 -14.83
N LEU A 113 0.93 -1.24 -13.76
CA LEU A 113 1.68 -1.72 -12.58
C LEU A 113 1.01 -2.94 -11.92
N ASN A 114 -0.33 -2.91 -11.82
CA ASN A 114 -1.10 -4.02 -11.27
C ASN A 114 -0.99 -5.27 -12.17
N LEU A 115 -1.08 -5.12 -13.50
CA LEU A 115 -0.90 -6.23 -14.44
C LEU A 115 0.50 -6.85 -14.36
N LEU A 116 1.55 -6.02 -14.27
CA LEU A 116 2.92 -6.51 -14.06
C LEU A 116 3.01 -7.39 -12.81
N SER A 117 2.31 -7.00 -11.74
CA SER A 117 2.27 -7.76 -10.49
C SER A 117 1.47 -9.06 -10.62
N CYS A 118 0.36 -9.04 -11.36
CA CYS A 118 -0.49 -10.21 -11.59
C CYS A 118 0.22 -11.27 -12.46
N MET A 119 0.99 -10.81 -13.45
CA MET A 119 1.74 -11.65 -14.39
C MET A 119 3.10 -12.11 -13.84
N PHE A 120 3.47 -11.73 -12.62
CA PHE A 120 4.79 -12.03 -12.04
C PHE A 120 5.13 -13.52 -11.99
N PHE A 121 4.15 -14.42 -11.93
CA PHE A 121 4.38 -15.87 -11.95
C PHE A 121 5.21 -16.34 -13.16
N ILE A 122 5.10 -15.67 -14.32
CA ILE A 122 5.84 -16.06 -15.53
C ILE A 122 7.35 -15.85 -15.41
N THR A 123 7.79 -15.00 -14.48
CA THR A 123 9.21 -14.71 -14.26
C THR A 123 10.00 -15.95 -13.80
N GLN A 124 9.34 -17.06 -13.46
CA GLN A 124 10.01 -18.34 -13.20
C GLN A 124 10.80 -18.84 -14.42
N HIS A 125 10.46 -18.34 -15.60
CA HIS A 125 11.13 -18.68 -16.85
C HIS A 125 12.18 -17.66 -17.30
N ASP A 126 12.21 -16.48 -16.70
CA ASP A 126 13.19 -15.41 -16.96
C ASP A 126 13.33 -14.55 -15.70
N GLN A 127 14.38 -14.82 -14.90
CA GLN A 127 14.62 -14.14 -13.63
C GLN A 127 14.93 -12.65 -13.80
N THR A 128 15.43 -12.23 -14.97
CA THR A 128 15.72 -10.81 -15.22
C THR A 128 14.46 -9.96 -15.18
N LEU A 129 13.31 -10.53 -15.59
CA LEU A 129 12.01 -9.87 -15.55
C LEU A 129 11.51 -9.66 -14.12
N ALA A 130 11.84 -10.55 -13.18
CA ALA A 130 11.46 -10.36 -11.78
C ALA A 130 12.08 -9.08 -11.22
N ILE A 131 13.38 -8.88 -11.46
CA ILE A 131 14.11 -7.68 -11.05
C ILE A 131 13.52 -6.44 -11.73
N GLN A 132 13.27 -6.49 -13.04
CA GLN A 132 12.72 -5.36 -13.79
C GLN A 132 11.33 -4.95 -13.28
N ILE A 133 10.45 -5.92 -12.96
CA ILE A 133 9.13 -5.62 -12.38
C ILE A 133 9.28 -4.96 -11.01
N ILE A 134 10.10 -5.53 -10.12
CA ILE A 134 10.29 -4.99 -8.77
C ILE A 134 10.86 -3.56 -8.85
N GLN A 135 11.88 -3.36 -9.69
CA GLN A 135 12.45 -2.04 -9.96
C GLN A 135 11.39 -1.09 -10.52
N ARG A 136 10.57 -1.52 -11.49
CA ARG A 136 9.54 -0.67 -12.10
C ARG A 136 8.55 -0.15 -11.06
N LEU A 137 8.04 -1.01 -10.19
CA LEU A 137 7.10 -0.64 -9.13
C LEU A 137 7.77 0.36 -8.17
N LEU A 138 8.90 -0.03 -7.59
CA LEU A 138 9.56 0.74 -6.53
C LEU A 138 10.15 2.07 -7.01
N THR A 139 10.70 2.13 -8.22
CA THR A 139 11.20 3.39 -8.81
C THR A 139 10.05 4.32 -9.18
N THR A 140 8.90 3.78 -9.61
CA THR A 140 7.69 4.58 -9.85
C THR A 140 7.20 5.18 -8.54
N PHE A 141 7.14 4.39 -7.47
CA PHE A 141 6.82 4.90 -6.13
C PHE A 141 7.77 6.03 -5.71
N GLN A 142 9.09 5.78 -5.79
CA GLN A 142 10.11 6.76 -5.40
C GLN A 142 10.06 8.04 -6.25
N SER A 143 9.82 7.93 -7.55
CA SER A 143 9.75 9.07 -8.46
C SER A 143 8.56 9.99 -8.12
N TYR A 144 7.37 9.42 -7.93
CA TYR A 144 6.20 10.20 -7.53
C TYR A 144 6.27 10.69 -6.08
N GLN A 145 6.99 9.98 -5.21
CA GLN A 145 7.35 10.50 -3.88
C GLN A 145 8.21 11.76 -4.00
N GLN A 146 9.22 11.75 -4.88
CA GLN A 146 10.09 12.91 -5.14
C GLN A 146 9.35 14.10 -5.78
N GLN A 147 8.50 13.85 -6.77
CA GLN A 147 7.68 14.88 -7.42
C GLN A 147 6.70 15.54 -6.43
N SER A 148 6.08 14.72 -5.58
CA SER A 148 5.24 15.19 -4.49
C SER A 148 5.96 16.15 -3.55
N ILE A 149 7.20 15.83 -3.16
CA ILE A 149 8.03 16.70 -2.29
C ILE A 149 8.26 18.05 -2.98
N ALA A 150 8.54 18.02 -4.28
CA ALA A 150 8.70 19.21 -5.11
C ALA A 150 7.40 20.01 -5.32
N GLY A 151 6.25 19.46 -4.90
CA GLY A 151 4.95 20.11 -4.97
C GLY A 151 4.25 20.01 -6.33
N ILE A 152 4.66 19.09 -7.17
CA ILE A 152 4.14 18.88 -8.54
C ILE A 152 2.97 17.88 -8.47
N ASP A 153 1.85 18.19 -9.12
CA ASP A 153 0.69 17.31 -9.37
C ASP A 153 0.35 16.35 -8.21
N LYS A 154 0.07 16.93 -7.04
CA LYS A 154 -0.08 16.21 -5.77
C LYS A 154 -1.06 15.03 -5.84
N ASN A 155 -2.26 15.24 -6.38
CA ASN A 155 -3.27 14.17 -6.46
C ASN A 155 -2.79 13.01 -7.33
N GLN A 156 -2.13 13.31 -8.45
CA GLN A 156 -1.54 12.30 -9.32
C GLN A 156 -0.45 11.51 -8.62
N CYS A 157 0.43 12.21 -7.89
CA CYS A 157 1.48 11.59 -7.10
C CYS A 157 0.92 10.64 -6.03
N GLU A 158 -0.14 11.05 -5.33
CA GLU A 158 -0.81 10.22 -4.32
C GLU A 158 -1.40 8.96 -4.96
N VAL A 159 -2.19 9.10 -6.03
CA VAL A 159 -2.76 7.96 -6.77
C VAL A 159 -1.68 6.98 -7.22
N MET A 160 -0.60 7.47 -7.82
CA MET A 160 0.48 6.62 -8.32
C MET A 160 1.26 5.92 -7.21
N GLN A 161 1.49 6.59 -6.08
CA GLN A 161 2.11 5.97 -4.91
C GLN A 161 1.22 4.86 -4.33
N ILE A 162 -0.10 5.06 -4.28
CA ILE A 162 -1.07 4.05 -3.84
C ILE A 162 -1.06 2.85 -4.78
N GLN A 163 -1.17 3.07 -6.08
CA GLN A 163 -1.19 1.99 -7.07
C GLN A 163 0.11 1.18 -7.04
N SER A 164 1.26 1.85 -7.01
CA SER A 164 2.56 1.15 -6.96
C SER A 164 2.75 0.36 -5.66
N SER A 165 2.40 0.94 -4.50
CA SER A 165 2.55 0.27 -3.22
C SER A 165 1.58 -0.91 -3.06
N ASN A 166 0.35 -0.81 -3.59
CA ASN A 166 -0.60 -1.93 -3.64
C ASN A 166 -0.11 -3.06 -4.56
N ALA A 167 0.39 -2.73 -5.74
CA ALA A 167 0.99 -3.67 -6.67
C ALA A 167 2.19 -4.41 -6.03
N PHE A 168 3.07 -3.69 -5.34
CA PHE A 168 4.20 -4.29 -4.62
C PHE A 168 3.76 -5.15 -3.44
N LEU A 169 2.78 -4.71 -2.66
CA LEU A 169 2.19 -5.50 -1.58
C LEU A 169 1.58 -6.80 -2.11
N TYR A 170 0.89 -6.73 -3.25
CA TYR A 170 0.34 -7.89 -3.93
C TYR A 170 1.43 -8.89 -4.27
N LEU A 171 2.58 -8.45 -4.82
CA LEU A 171 3.73 -9.31 -5.07
C LEU A 171 4.22 -10.01 -3.79
N CYS A 172 4.40 -9.24 -2.72
CA CYS A 172 4.91 -9.78 -1.47
C CYS A 172 3.93 -10.80 -0.84
N LYS A 173 2.62 -10.60 -0.95
CA LYS A 173 1.58 -11.52 -0.46
C LYS A 173 1.49 -12.81 -1.28
N ASN A 174 1.59 -12.70 -2.60
CA ASN A 174 1.28 -13.80 -3.51
C ASN A 174 2.49 -14.60 -3.97
N PHE A 175 3.66 -13.97 -3.97
CA PHE A 175 4.91 -14.53 -4.48
C PHE A 175 6.03 -14.42 -3.45
N THR A 176 5.69 -14.47 -2.15
CA THR A 176 6.62 -14.32 -1.03
C THR A 176 7.88 -15.16 -1.19
N VAL A 177 7.70 -16.45 -1.51
CA VAL A 177 8.79 -17.43 -1.70
C VAL A 177 9.80 -16.97 -2.74
N LYS A 178 9.35 -16.28 -3.79
CA LYS A 178 10.22 -15.81 -4.86
C LYS A 178 10.79 -14.41 -4.59
N ILE A 179 10.00 -13.53 -3.97
CA ILE A 179 10.46 -12.18 -3.63
C ILE A 179 11.55 -12.23 -2.55
N ILE A 180 11.53 -13.25 -1.68
CA ILE A 180 12.52 -13.38 -0.61
C ILE A 180 13.96 -13.57 -1.13
N ASP A 181 14.12 -14.10 -2.35
CA ASP A 181 15.43 -14.25 -2.99
C ASP A 181 16.14 -12.89 -3.18
N TYR A 182 15.38 -11.79 -3.18
CA TYR A 182 15.89 -10.42 -3.33
C TYR A 182 15.87 -9.63 -2.01
N TYR A 183 15.60 -10.29 -0.87
CA TYR A 183 15.39 -9.61 0.42
C TYR A 183 16.59 -8.75 0.82
N THR A 184 17.81 -9.23 0.60
CA THR A 184 19.06 -8.58 1.00
C THR A 184 19.21 -7.18 0.39
N GLU A 185 18.86 -7.02 -0.87
CA GLU A 185 18.91 -5.75 -1.59
C GLU A 185 17.63 -4.91 -1.36
N LEU A 186 16.47 -5.57 -1.27
CA LEU A 186 15.19 -4.89 -1.14
C LEU A 186 14.98 -4.28 0.24
N PHE A 187 15.33 -4.99 1.31
CA PHE A 187 14.99 -4.57 2.67
C PHE A 187 15.62 -3.23 3.06
N PRO A 188 16.93 -2.97 2.84
CA PRO A 188 17.52 -1.66 3.13
C PRO A 188 16.89 -0.52 2.31
N PHE A 189 16.58 -0.78 1.04
CA PHE A 189 15.95 0.19 0.16
C PHE A 189 14.52 0.54 0.61
N LEU A 190 13.71 -0.47 0.97
CA LEU A 190 12.36 -0.27 1.51
C LEU A 190 12.39 0.47 2.86
N CYS A 191 13.36 0.14 3.73
CA CYS A 191 13.59 0.86 4.98
C CYS A 191 13.91 2.34 4.73
N GLN A 192 14.67 2.66 3.68
CA GLN A 192 14.96 4.04 3.31
C GLN A 192 13.68 4.77 2.84
N LEU A 193 12.88 4.15 1.96
CA LEU A 193 11.60 4.73 1.52
C LEU A 193 10.65 4.97 2.70
N TYR A 194 10.56 4.01 3.61
CA TYR A 194 9.77 4.10 4.84
C TYR A 194 10.25 5.22 5.76
N LYS A 195 11.55 5.37 5.98
CA LYS A 195 12.14 6.45 6.79
C LYS A 195 11.89 7.83 6.19
N ASN A 196 12.02 7.96 4.87
CA ASN A 196 11.83 9.22 4.17
C ASN A 196 10.43 9.79 4.42
N GLU A 197 9.41 8.93 4.50
CA GLU A 197 8.02 9.34 4.78
C GLU A 197 7.82 10.07 6.11
N PHE A 198 8.57 9.69 7.14
CA PHE A 198 8.54 10.39 8.44
C PHE A 198 9.36 11.69 8.42
N GLN A 199 10.32 11.83 7.51
CA GLN A 199 11.23 12.98 7.45
C GLN A 199 10.68 14.14 6.59
N PHE A 200 9.63 13.93 5.79
CA PHE A 200 9.06 14.98 4.94
C PHE A 200 8.37 16.08 5.76
N LYS A 201 9.15 17.12 6.08
CA LYS A 201 8.77 18.21 6.97
C LYS A 201 7.93 19.33 6.34
N LYS A 202 7.72 19.39 5.02
CA LYS A 202 7.30 20.67 4.39
C LYS A 202 6.21 20.64 3.31
N THR A 203 5.88 19.50 2.70
CA THR A 203 4.89 19.45 1.61
C THR A 203 4.04 18.18 1.73
N PHE A 204 2.84 18.31 2.31
CA PHE A 204 1.92 17.17 2.45
C PHE A 204 1.04 16.99 1.20
N LEU A 205 0.82 15.71 0.89
CA LEU A 205 -0.20 15.19 -0.02
C LEU A 205 -1.54 15.05 0.71
N SER A 206 -1.60 14.26 1.79
CA SER A 206 -2.81 14.05 2.58
C SER A 206 -2.65 14.47 4.04
N ARG A 207 -3.69 15.15 4.55
CA ARG A 207 -3.77 15.56 5.97
C ARG A 207 -4.24 14.42 6.87
N THR A 208 -4.87 13.41 6.29
CA THR A 208 -5.51 12.27 6.96
C THR A 208 -4.82 10.99 6.55
N ILE A 209 -4.56 10.10 7.51
CA ILE A 209 -4.04 8.76 7.25
C ILE A 209 -5.23 7.82 7.35
N ASP A 210 -5.48 7.12 6.27
CA ASP A 210 -6.44 6.03 6.22
C ASP A 210 -5.66 4.75 5.89
N GLU A 211 -5.89 3.68 6.66
CA GLU A 211 -5.24 2.37 6.46
C GLU A 211 -5.52 1.80 5.06
N SER A 212 -6.67 2.14 4.48
CA SER A 212 -7.08 1.65 3.16
C SER A 212 -6.22 2.25 2.04
N SER A 213 -5.82 3.51 2.18
CA SER A 213 -5.25 4.34 1.12
C SER A 213 -3.84 4.86 1.40
N ASN A 214 -3.26 4.65 2.59
CA ASN A 214 -1.91 5.14 2.87
C ASN A 214 -0.82 4.23 2.25
N PRO A 215 0.02 4.73 1.34
CA PRO A 215 1.00 3.91 0.64
C PRO A 215 2.17 3.47 1.54
N THR A 216 2.54 4.27 2.54
CA THR A 216 3.57 3.91 3.53
C THR A 216 3.15 2.69 4.34
N LEU A 217 1.87 2.62 4.73
CA LEU A 217 1.32 1.47 5.45
C LEU A 217 1.33 0.21 4.57
N LYS A 218 1.07 0.32 3.26
CA LYS A 218 1.16 -0.81 2.32
C LYS A 218 2.61 -1.30 2.15
N LEU A 219 3.57 -0.39 2.06
CA LEU A 219 5.00 -0.76 2.02
C LEU A 219 5.44 -1.44 3.31
N LEU A 220 5.01 -0.94 4.47
CA LEU A 220 5.30 -1.58 5.75
C LEU A 220 4.65 -2.98 5.84
N ASP A 221 3.42 -3.15 5.36
CA ASP A 221 2.75 -4.46 5.27
C ASP A 221 3.57 -5.43 4.39
N ALA A 222 4.07 -4.96 3.24
CA ALA A 222 4.90 -5.74 2.33
C ALA A 222 6.23 -6.17 2.97
N MET A 223 6.93 -5.22 3.63
CA MET A 223 8.17 -5.49 4.34
C MET A 223 7.99 -6.51 5.46
N GLN A 224 6.90 -6.39 6.22
CA GLN A 224 6.59 -7.33 7.30
C GLN A 224 6.37 -8.75 6.78
N ILE A 225 5.65 -8.93 5.67
CA ILE A 225 5.46 -10.25 5.07
C ILE A 225 6.79 -10.90 4.75
N LEU A 226 7.70 -10.17 4.10
CA LEU A 226 9.02 -10.68 3.75
C LEU A 226 9.87 -10.97 4.99
N PHE A 227 9.90 -10.03 5.95
CA PHE A 227 10.63 -10.17 7.20
C PHE A 227 10.17 -11.41 7.98
N PHE A 228 8.87 -11.57 8.21
CA PHE A 228 8.32 -12.69 8.98
C PHE A 228 8.44 -14.02 8.24
N TYR A 229 8.30 -14.03 6.90
CA TYR A 229 8.57 -15.24 6.12
C TYR A 229 10.02 -15.70 6.30
N LYS A 230 10.99 -14.78 6.18
CA LYS A 230 12.41 -15.08 6.42
C LYS A 230 12.66 -15.58 7.84
N LEU A 231 12.03 -14.94 8.83
CA LEU A 231 12.17 -15.26 10.24
C LEU A 231 11.65 -16.67 10.59
N ILE A 232 10.54 -17.10 9.98
CA ILE A 232 9.93 -18.42 10.23
C ILE A 232 10.74 -19.54 9.56
N HIS A 233 11.28 -19.29 8.37
CA HIS A 233 11.95 -20.32 7.56
C HIS A 233 13.47 -20.42 7.78
N GLN A 234 14.09 -19.49 8.53
CA GLN A 234 15.50 -19.59 8.91
C GLN A 234 15.64 -20.21 10.31
N THR A 235 16.32 -21.35 10.40
CA THR A 235 16.48 -22.16 11.62
C THR A 235 17.40 -21.54 12.67
N THR A 236 18.17 -20.50 12.32
CA THR A 236 19.03 -19.75 13.24
C THR A 236 18.77 -18.26 13.11
N ILE A 237 18.47 -17.61 14.23
CA ILE A 237 18.31 -16.17 14.30
C ILE A 237 19.71 -15.55 14.36
N ASP A 238 20.16 -15.01 13.24
CA ASP A 238 21.38 -14.19 13.24
C ASP A 238 21.09 -12.82 13.87
N ASN A 239 22.10 -12.20 14.50
CA ASN A 239 22.01 -10.83 15.02
C ASN A 239 21.50 -9.82 13.97
N ASN A 240 21.73 -10.12 12.69
CA ASN A 240 21.25 -9.33 11.56
C ASN A 240 19.71 -9.28 11.47
N GLN A 241 18.98 -10.34 11.84
CA GLN A 241 17.52 -10.34 11.80
C GLN A 241 16.90 -9.45 12.89
N LEU A 242 17.53 -9.41 14.08
CA LEU A 242 17.09 -8.50 15.13
C LEU A 242 17.36 -7.05 14.73
N GLN A 243 18.49 -6.79 14.08
CA GLN A 243 18.82 -5.48 13.53
C GLN A 243 17.78 -5.03 12.50
N ASP A 244 17.38 -5.91 11.58
CA ASP A 244 16.32 -5.62 10.61
C ASP A 244 15.02 -5.20 11.31
N PHE A 245 14.64 -5.90 12.39
CA PHE A 245 13.46 -5.55 13.17
C PHE A 245 13.58 -4.19 13.86
N TYR A 246 14.75 -3.86 14.40
CA TYR A 246 15.02 -2.53 14.95
C TYR A 246 14.91 -1.43 13.89
N GLU A 247 15.35 -1.68 12.66
CA GLU A 247 15.22 -0.71 11.56
C GLU A 247 13.75 -0.40 11.22
N LEU A 248 12.84 -1.37 11.36
CA LEU A 248 11.39 -1.17 11.20
C LEU A 248 10.78 -0.34 12.34
N ILE A 249 11.20 -0.60 13.57
CA ILE A 249 10.63 0.02 14.77
C ILE A 249 11.20 1.43 15.01
N LYS A 250 12.46 1.67 14.67
CA LYS A 250 13.17 2.92 15.00
C LYS A 250 12.41 4.19 14.57
N PRO A 251 11.86 4.31 13.35
CA PRO A 251 11.10 5.51 12.97
C PRO A 251 9.84 5.73 13.83
N ILE A 252 9.20 4.65 14.28
CA ILE A 252 8.04 4.72 15.17
C ILE A 252 8.48 5.24 16.54
N TYR A 253 9.53 4.64 17.09
CA TYR A 253 10.11 5.06 18.38
C TYR A 253 10.50 6.54 18.35
N ASP A 254 11.24 6.97 17.34
CA ASP A 254 11.72 8.36 17.22
C ASP A 254 10.55 9.36 17.19
N ILE A 255 9.49 9.05 16.44
CA ILE A 255 8.31 9.92 16.34
C ILE A 255 7.50 9.93 17.63
N LEU A 256 7.29 8.78 18.27
CA LEU A 256 6.58 8.71 19.55
C LEU A 256 7.36 9.45 20.63
N ASN A 257 8.67 9.26 20.69
CA ASN A 257 9.55 9.98 21.60
C ASN A 257 9.43 11.50 21.42
N ILE A 258 9.52 11.99 20.17
CA ILE A 258 9.37 13.43 19.86
C ILE A 258 7.98 13.94 20.23
N SER A 259 6.93 13.22 19.83
CA SER A 259 5.54 13.68 19.95
C SER A 259 5.02 13.63 21.39
N LEU A 260 5.62 12.78 22.23
CA LEU A 260 5.16 12.51 23.60
C LEU A 260 6.19 12.94 24.65
N THR A 261 7.12 13.81 24.26
CA THR A 261 7.93 14.60 25.19
C THR A 261 7.10 15.50 26.10
N ALA A 262 5.85 15.82 25.73
CA ALA A 262 4.93 16.61 26.54
C ALA A 262 4.61 15.92 27.87
N ASP A 263 4.88 16.58 28.99
CA ASP A 263 4.66 16.01 30.33
C ASP A 263 3.24 16.26 30.88
N THR A 264 2.49 17.16 30.24
CA THR A 264 1.12 17.50 30.65
C THR A 264 0.17 17.50 29.46
N LEU A 265 -1.13 17.31 29.75
CA LEU A 265 -2.19 17.37 28.75
C LEU A 265 -2.21 18.71 28.00
N THR A 266 -1.99 19.84 28.69
CA THR A 266 -1.95 21.17 28.10
C THR A 266 -0.87 21.29 27.03
N ILE A 267 0.36 20.86 27.34
CA ILE A 267 1.48 20.90 26.38
C ILE A 267 1.19 19.96 25.21
N PHE A 268 0.55 18.82 25.44
CA PHE A 268 0.15 17.90 24.37
C PHE A 268 -0.88 18.52 23.42
N ILE A 269 -1.90 19.19 23.97
CA ILE A 269 -2.93 19.92 23.20
C ILE A 269 -2.29 21.03 22.36
N GLU A 270 -1.36 21.81 22.94
CA GLU A 270 -0.64 22.89 22.26
C GLU A 270 0.32 22.36 21.20
N TYR A 271 1.06 21.30 21.50
CA TYR A 271 2.02 20.67 20.57
C TYR A 271 1.34 20.22 19.28
N LEU A 272 0.15 19.61 19.40
CA LEU A 272 -0.69 19.19 18.28
C LEU A 272 -1.64 20.30 17.80
N ASP A 273 -1.66 21.47 18.44
CA ASP A 273 -2.59 22.59 18.20
C ASP A 273 -4.07 22.18 18.15
N LEU A 274 -4.53 21.27 19.01
CA LEU A 274 -5.88 20.70 18.90
C LEU A 274 -7.00 21.76 18.99
N CYS A 275 -6.74 22.86 19.70
CA CYS A 275 -7.64 24.02 19.80
C CYS A 275 -7.60 24.96 18.58
N SER A 276 -6.73 24.70 17.60
CA SER A 276 -6.57 25.54 16.40
C SER A 276 -6.20 27.00 16.71
N ASN A 277 -5.36 27.21 17.73
CA ASN A 277 -4.87 28.52 18.14
C ASN A 277 -3.80 29.06 17.18
N ARG A 278 -3.26 28.22 16.29
CA ARG A 278 -2.30 28.58 15.22
C ARG A 278 -1.05 29.30 15.73
N LEU A 279 -0.52 28.86 16.87
CA LEU A 279 0.73 29.39 17.42
C LEU A 279 1.95 29.04 16.55
N GLU A 280 1.82 28.01 15.73
CA GLU A 280 2.86 27.50 14.82
C GLU A 280 2.36 27.54 13.37
N PRO A 281 3.28 27.56 12.38
CA PRO A 281 2.94 27.36 10.97
C PRO A 281 2.09 26.10 10.74
N ILE A 282 1.02 26.24 9.95
CA ILE A 282 0.03 25.18 9.68
C ILE A 282 0.69 23.88 9.17
N ASN A 283 1.75 23.99 8.37
CA ASN A 283 2.51 22.84 7.88
C ASN A 283 3.20 22.06 9.00
N ILE A 284 3.72 22.72 10.04
CA ILE A 284 4.33 22.07 11.20
C ILE A 284 3.29 21.33 12.03
N ILE A 285 2.12 21.95 12.24
CA ILE A 285 1.01 21.31 12.96
C ILE A 285 0.54 20.05 12.22
N HIS A 286 0.34 20.13 10.91
CA HIS A 286 -0.03 18.97 10.10
C HIS A 286 1.04 17.88 10.12
N TYR A 287 2.33 18.25 10.07
CA TYR A 287 3.44 17.30 10.20
C TYR A 287 3.37 16.52 11.51
N ARG A 288 3.22 17.21 12.65
CA ARG A 288 3.17 16.60 13.98
C ARG A 288 2.00 15.62 14.08
N ARG A 289 0.79 16.05 13.71
CA ARG A 289 -0.42 15.20 13.74
C ARG A 289 -0.31 13.99 12.82
N ARG A 290 0.09 14.19 11.57
CA ARG A 290 0.25 13.12 10.58
C ARG A 290 1.25 12.08 11.09
N ASN A 291 2.43 12.50 11.52
CA ASN A 291 3.48 11.55 11.88
C ASN A 291 3.12 10.78 13.15
N LEU A 292 2.49 11.41 14.15
CA LEU A 292 1.98 10.69 15.32
C LEU A 292 0.96 9.62 14.90
N MET A 293 -0.02 9.98 14.07
CA MET A 293 -1.02 9.04 13.56
C MET A 293 -0.37 7.92 12.71
N LEU A 294 0.61 8.25 11.86
CA LEU A 294 1.34 7.27 11.05
C LEU A 294 2.08 6.28 11.95
N ALA A 295 2.81 6.77 12.94
CA ALA A 295 3.57 5.94 13.88
C ALA A 295 2.65 4.99 14.64
N LEU A 296 1.49 5.46 15.09
CA LEU A 296 0.48 4.63 15.77
C LEU A 296 -0.10 3.55 14.83
N HIS A 297 -0.45 3.89 13.58
CA HIS A 297 -0.93 2.89 12.62
C HIS A 297 0.17 1.86 12.28
N CYS A 298 1.41 2.31 12.06
CA CYS A 298 2.55 1.42 11.83
C CYS A 298 2.75 0.45 13.00
N LEU A 299 2.65 0.94 14.24
CA LEU A 299 2.73 0.12 15.44
C LEU A 299 1.60 -0.92 15.49
N CYS A 300 0.36 -0.50 15.22
CA CYS A 300 -0.79 -1.40 15.16
C CYS A 300 -0.61 -2.51 14.12
N LEU A 301 -0.09 -2.18 12.93
CA LEU A 301 0.22 -3.18 11.90
C LEU A 301 1.28 -4.16 12.35
N LEU A 302 2.38 -3.68 12.95
CA LEU A 302 3.44 -4.53 13.48
C LEU A 302 2.94 -5.47 14.57
N LEU A 303 2.16 -4.97 15.52
CA LEU A 303 1.57 -5.78 16.58
C LEU A 303 0.58 -6.83 16.02
N ARG A 304 -0.18 -6.48 14.98
CA ARG A 304 -1.12 -7.39 14.31
C ARG A 304 -0.40 -8.60 13.75
N TYR A 305 0.69 -8.39 13.00
CA TYR A 305 1.50 -9.49 12.47
C TYR A 305 2.14 -10.32 13.58
N VAL A 306 2.69 -9.66 14.60
CA VAL A 306 3.33 -10.36 15.72
C VAL A 306 2.35 -11.25 16.48
N LYS A 307 1.09 -10.81 16.62
CA LYS A 307 0.02 -11.58 17.25
C LYS A 307 -0.47 -12.75 16.38
N GLN A 308 -0.52 -12.57 15.06
CA GLN A 308 -1.02 -13.59 14.13
C GLN A 308 -0.02 -14.74 13.92
N GLN A 309 1.27 -14.45 14.00
CA GLN A 309 2.32 -15.43 13.72
C GLN A 309 2.70 -16.26 14.96
N GLN A 310 2.84 -17.57 14.77
CA GLN A 310 3.29 -18.49 15.82
C GLN A 310 4.82 -18.57 15.82
N PHE A 311 5.48 -17.70 16.57
CA PHE A 311 6.94 -17.76 16.74
C PHE A 311 7.36 -18.70 17.86
N ASP A 312 8.58 -19.22 17.73
CA ASP A 312 9.34 -19.77 18.84
C ASP A 312 9.47 -18.73 19.98
N THR A 313 9.49 -19.24 21.20
CA THR A 313 9.56 -18.49 22.46
C THR A 313 10.73 -17.50 22.50
N ASN A 314 11.89 -17.87 21.95
CA ASN A 314 13.08 -17.02 21.91
C ASN A 314 12.87 -15.78 21.01
N ILE A 315 12.35 -15.96 19.80
CA ILE A 315 12.02 -14.88 18.86
C ILE A 315 10.99 -13.93 19.48
N ARG A 316 9.94 -14.52 20.08
CA ARG A 316 8.87 -13.77 20.73
C ARG A 316 9.40 -12.89 21.87
N SER A 317 10.30 -13.43 22.69
CA SER A 317 10.94 -12.69 23.78
C SER A 317 11.73 -11.49 23.25
N LYS A 318 12.57 -11.68 22.23
CA LYS A 318 13.37 -10.61 21.62
C LYS A 318 12.50 -9.51 21.00
N ILE A 319 11.50 -9.87 20.21
CA ILE A 319 10.53 -8.92 19.64
C ILE A 319 9.78 -8.16 20.75
N SER A 320 9.36 -8.86 21.80
CA SER A 320 8.69 -8.25 22.95
C SER A 320 9.58 -7.26 23.68
N MET A 321 10.88 -7.51 23.79
CA MET A 321 11.83 -6.55 24.37
C MET A 321 11.90 -5.26 23.56
N CYS A 322 11.85 -5.34 22.22
CA CYS A 322 11.86 -4.15 21.36
C CYS A 322 10.58 -3.31 21.51
N PHE A 323 9.42 -3.93 21.69
CA PHE A 323 8.15 -3.20 21.87
C PHE A 323 7.93 -2.68 23.28
N ARG A 324 8.55 -3.29 24.29
CA ARG A 324 8.34 -2.94 25.69
C ARG A 324 8.42 -1.43 25.97
N PRO A 325 9.50 -0.71 25.62
CA PRO A 325 9.56 0.73 25.88
C PRO A 325 8.43 1.48 25.16
N ILE A 326 8.11 1.09 23.92
CA ILE A 326 7.04 1.74 23.16
C ILE A 326 5.68 1.57 23.82
N LEU A 327 5.35 0.34 24.22
CA LEU A 327 4.04 0.03 24.78
C LEU A 327 3.86 0.64 26.18
N PHE A 328 4.88 0.55 27.04
CA PHE A 328 4.77 1.01 28.42
C PHE A 328 5.03 2.50 28.58
N ASP A 329 5.95 3.09 27.81
CA ASP A 329 6.30 4.50 28.01
C ASP A 329 5.45 5.43 27.13
N TYR A 330 5.19 5.04 25.89
CA TYR A 330 4.52 5.92 24.92
C TYR A 330 3.03 5.62 24.75
N ILE A 331 2.64 4.35 24.60
CA ILE A 331 1.23 4.02 24.38
C ILE A 331 0.39 4.29 25.63
N LEU A 332 0.87 3.91 26.82
CA LEU A 332 0.17 4.27 28.05
C LEU A 332 -0.01 5.79 28.18
N LYS A 333 1.01 6.57 27.85
CA LYS A 333 0.96 8.05 27.90
C LYS A 333 -0.02 8.64 26.89
N VAL A 334 -0.01 8.17 25.64
CA VAL A 334 -1.00 8.57 24.62
C VAL A 334 -2.40 8.23 25.08
N THR A 335 -2.63 7.00 25.54
CA THR A 335 -3.94 6.55 26.02
C THR A 335 -4.40 7.40 27.19
N GLN A 336 -3.52 7.71 28.15
CA GLN A 336 -3.83 8.59 29.26
C GLN A 336 -4.25 9.98 28.77
N PHE A 337 -3.48 10.62 27.89
CA PHE A 337 -3.85 11.93 27.34
C PHE A 337 -5.16 11.88 26.57
N CYS A 338 -5.35 10.87 25.70
CA CYS A 338 -6.60 10.68 24.97
C CYS A 338 -7.81 10.52 25.90
N ASN A 339 -7.69 9.77 26.98
CA ASN A 339 -8.77 9.63 27.97
C ASN A 339 -9.03 10.95 28.71
N GLN A 340 -7.96 11.66 29.11
CA GLN A 340 -8.08 12.94 29.78
C GLN A 340 -8.70 14.03 28.89
N LEU A 341 -8.57 13.95 27.56
CA LEU A 341 -9.25 14.88 26.64
C LEU A 341 -10.78 14.87 26.82
N TYR A 342 -11.37 13.74 27.20
CA TYR A 342 -12.81 13.60 27.44
C TYR A 342 -13.25 13.99 28.86
N ASP A 343 -12.31 14.22 29.77
CA ASP A 343 -12.61 14.55 31.16
C ASP A 343 -12.71 16.08 31.34
N GLN A 344 -13.93 16.58 31.54
CA GLN A 344 -14.19 18.00 31.76
C GLN A 344 -13.50 18.59 33.00
N GLN A 345 -13.24 17.79 34.03
CA GLN A 345 -12.61 18.26 35.27
C GLN A 345 -11.10 18.42 35.11
N ILE A 346 -10.48 17.62 34.25
CA ILE A 346 -9.03 17.61 34.03
C ILE A 346 -8.63 18.47 32.81
N ASN A 347 -9.42 18.45 31.74
CA ASN A 347 -9.11 19.15 30.50
C ASN A 347 -9.57 20.62 30.52
N PRO A 348 -8.65 21.59 30.64
CA PRO A 348 -9.01 23.01 30.67
C PRO A 348 -9.57 23.53 29.33
N PHE A 349 -9.43 22.77 28.24
CA PHE A 349 -9.93 23.12 26.91
C PHE A 349 -11.14 22.28 26.48
N TYR A 350 -11.77 21.54 27.41
CA TYR A 350 -12.86 20.61 27.08
C TYR A 350 -13.99 21.27 26.27
N ASP A 351 -14.43 22.46 26.66
CA ASP A 351 -15.54 23.14 25.97
C ASP A 351 -15.22 23.56 24.54
N ILE A 352 -13.94 23.79 24.23
CA ILE A 352 -13.46 24.09 22.88
C ILE A 352 -13.35 22.81 22.05
N LEU A 353 -12.88 21.72 22.67
CA LEU A 353 -12.58 20.46 21.98
C LEU A 353 -13.76 19.52 21.84
N LYS A 354 -14.79 19.62 22.69
CA LYS A 354 -15.90 18.64 22.74
C LYS A 354 -16.60 18.42 21.40
N THR A 355 -16.66 19.43 20.53
CA THR A 355 -17.24 19.30 19.18
C THR A 355 -16.42 18.36 18.29
N ASN A 356 -15.09 18.40 18.41
CA ASN A 356 -14.15 17.56 17.67
C ASN A 356 -13.98 16.16 18.28
N LEU A 357 -14.48 15.93 19.50
CA LEU A 357 -14.44 14.65 20.22
C LEU A 357 -15.71 13.83 20.05
N THR A 358 -16.68 14.30 19.27
CA THR A 358 -17.90 13.54 18.97
C THR A 358 -17.77 12.74 17.68
N TYR A 359 -18.59 11.69 17.54
CA TYR A 359 -18.71 10.95 16.28
C TYR A 359 -18.95 11.90 15.12
N SER A 360 -18.22 11.67 14.02
CA SER A 360 -18.41 12.36 12.75
C SER A 360 -19.82 12.10 12.19
N ASP A 361 -20.31 13.00 11.34
CA ASP A 361 -21.61 12.80 10.69
C ASP A 361 -21.65 11.51 9.86
N THR A 362 -20.53 11.13 9.25
CA THR A 362 -20.38 9.86 8.54
C THR A 362 -20.56 8.66 9.46
N GLU A 363 -19.89 8.64 10.61
CA GLU A 363 -20.04 7.56 11.58
C GLU A 363 -21.47 7.50 12.13
N ARG A 364 -22.07 8.66 12.44
CA ARG A 364 -23.48 8.73 12.88
C ARG A 364 -24.41 8.16 11.81
N GLN A 365 -24.21 8.50 10.54
CA GLN A 365 -25.02 7.98 9.43
C GLN A 365 -24.84 6.47 9.24
N LEU A 366 -23.62 5.96 9.39
CA LEU A 366 -23.35 4.51 9.36
C LEU A 366 -24.05 3.80 10.51
N TYR A 367 -23.95 4.31 11.74
CA TYR A 367 -24.66 3.76 12.91
C TYR A 367 -26.19 3.78 12.75
N LEU A 368 -26.72 4.81 12.08
CA LEU A 368 -28.15 4.96 11.82
C LEU A 368 -28.62 4.21 10.56
N GLY A 369 -27.72 3.59 9.79
CA GLY A 369 -28.04 2.92 8.53
C GLY A 369 -28.51 3.87 7.40
N THR A 370 -28.23 5.18 7.53
CA THR A 370 -28.69 6.22 6.58
C THR A 370 -27.61 6.68 5.60
N TYR A 371 -26.42 6.09 5.66
CA TYR A 371 -25.27 6.50 4.86
C TYR A 371 -25.52 6.33 3.35
N GLU A 372 -25.97 5.16 2.92
CA GLU A 372 -26.26 4.88 1.51
C GLU A 372 -27.45 5.68 1.00
N SER A 373 -28.54 5.78 1.77
CA SER A 373 -29.73 6.53 1.38
C SER A 373 -29.46 8.03 1.21
N ASN A 374 -28.63 8.62 2.07
CA ASN A 374 -28.31 10.05 2.00
C ASN A 374 -27.30 10.38 0.90
N ASN A 375 -26.37 9.48 0.59
CA ASN A 375 -25.44 9.68 -0.54
C ASN A 375 -26.12 9.47 -1.89
N VAL A 376 -27.04 8.52 -2.01
CA VAL A 376 -27.89 8.36 -3.19
C VAL A 376 -28.80 9.59 -3.37
N ALA A 377 -29.41 10.09 -2.29
CA ALA A 377 -30.21 11.31 -2.34
C ALA A 377 -29.39 12.54 -2.75
N LYS A 378 -28.16 12.70 -2.24
CA LYS A 378 -27.26 13.80 -2.64
C LYS A 378 -26.79 13.71 -4.10
N ALA A 379 -26.60 12.49 -4.63
CA ALA A 379 -26.27 12.28 -6.04
C ALA A 379 -27.48 12.51 -6.97
N MET A 380 -28.71 12.42 -6.45
CA MET A 380 -29.95 12.62 -7.19
C MET A 380 -30.51 14.05 -7.15
N ILE A 381 -29.96 14.95 -6.33
CA ILE A 381 -30.31 16.37 -6.38
C ILE A 381 -29.55 16.98 -7.56
N PRO A 382 -30.21 17.38 -8.66
CA PRO A 382 -29.55 18.17 -9.69
C PRO A 382 -29.14 19.48 -9.04
N SER A 383 -27.90 19.90 -9.24
CA SER A 383 -27.46 21.26 -8.93
C SER A 383 -28.38 22.25 -9.66
N THR A 384 -29.29 22.88 -8.92
CA THR A 384 -29.93 24.14 -9.33
C THR A 384 -29.02 25.30 -9.01
#